data_AF-A0AA36EM75-F1
#
_entry.id   AF-A0AA36EM75-F1
#
_cell.length_a   1.000
_cell.length_b   1.000
_cell.length_c   1.000
_cell.angle_alpha   90.00
_cell.angle_beta   90.00
_cell.angle_gamma   90.00
#
_symmetry.space_group_name_H-M   'P 1'
#
loop_
_entity.id
_entity.type
_entity.pdbx_description
1 polymer ?
#
loop_
_entity_poly.entity_id
_entity_poly.type
_entity_poly.pdbx_seq_one_letter_code
_entity_poly.pdbx_strand_id
1 'polypeptide(L)'
;MSLFFTSSNNNLIIHAALSLFLTLLFSFIKITSFFLHGLHTYIHPDDVAPPNPNSSGIKAAIRRPGDATTGELKPRKKSNKFEFDENKAQIFRLKLNHNHLQSRLYFDQFRGVFNFTIVASSCLLLHNFLPSSKDSSGVLPNGTLIPILLGLLGLVRVFVTIARVSFERSASKSSEKQLSVFIGFSATVIAFLIVLQVFPNWIFDFPFESLDGYGKFCTAVFMGSLAGLLYVPATKTARAYWLGTDQIRCNLSMIHCGWFGRTLLHITYLLAIFTSLLWINPFSDLLVNKNIDTNKRSQSNHSPNIQHKDRLVGNVGMSRSDFNNFRQWCMLATGVLQMLTFRANVQMFLNEAVLSWYQRLHATCFCSPLSWFITNQ
;
A
#
# COMPACT_ATOMS: atom_id res chain seq x y z
N MET A 1 5.60 -17.30 -38.72
CA MET A 1 4.12 -17.28 -38.67
C MET A 1 3.70 -15.90 -38.19
N SER A 2 3.63 -14.95 -39.12
CA SER A 2 3.33 -13.53 -38.88
C SER A 2 1.83 -13.35 -38.70
N LEU A 3 1.41 -13.06 -37.47
CA LEU A 3 0.00 -12.84 -37.15
C LEU A 3 -0.46 -11.49 -37.73
N PHE A 4 -1.35 -11.58 -38.72
CA PHE A 4 -2.15 -10.52 -39.31
C PHE A 4 -3.05 -9.87 -38.23
N PHE A 5 -2.57 -8.81 -37.57
CA PHE A 5 -3.44 -7.91 -36.79
C PHE A 5 -2.94 -6.46 -36.89
N THR A 6 -2.81 -5.95 -38.10
CA THR A 6 -2.40 -4.55 -38.37
C THR A 6 -3.60 -3.68 -38.75
N SER A 7 -4.57 -3.57 -37.84
CA SER A 7 -5.54 -2.48 -37.88
C SER A 7 -5.75 -1.97 -36.47
N SER A 8 -5.67 -0.64 -36.32
CA SER A 8 -5.84 0.10 -35.08
C SER A 8 -7.09 -0.34 -34.27
N ASN A 9 -8.20 -0.65 -34.95
CA ASN A 9 -9.43 -1.16 -34.30
C ASN A 9 -9.24 -2.54 -33.66
N ASN A 10 -8.35 -3.38 -34.19
CA ASN A 10 -8.11 -4.71 -33.66
C ASN A 10 -7.44 -4.65 -32.29
N ASN A 11 -6.55 -3.68 -32.06
CA ASN A 11 -5.90 -3.50 -30.75
C ASN A 11 -6.92 -3.22 -29.65
N LEU A 12 -7.91 -2.36 -29.94
CA LEU A 12 -8.99 -2.03 -29.01
C LEU A 12 -9.90 -3.23 -28.73
N ILE A 13 -10.25 -4.00 -29.76
CA ILE A 13 -11.04 -5.24 -29.63
C ILE A 13 -10.29 -6.26 -28.78
N ILE A 14 -8.98 -6.43 -28.99
CA ILE A 14 -8.16 -7.37 -28.21
C ILE A 14 -8.12 -6.96 -26.73
N HIS A 15 -7.94 -5.68 -26.43
CA HIS A 15 -7.98 -5.18 -25.04
C HIS A 15 -9.36 -5.39 -24.39
N ALA A 16 -10.45 -5.12 -25.11
CA ALA A 16 -11.81 -5.33 -24.62
C ALA A 16 -12.09 -6.83 -24.39
N ALA A 17 -11.76 -7.69 -25.35
CA ALA A 17 -11.92 -9.14 -25.26
C ALA A 17 -11.11 -9.73 -24.10
N LEU A 18 -9.85 -9.32 -23.91
CA LEU A 18 -9.02 -9.74 -22.79
C LEU A 18 -9.65 -9.32 -21.45
N SER A 19 -10.08 -8.06 -21.33
CA SER A 19 -10.67 -7.54 -20.09
C SER A 19 -11.96 -8.28 -19.72
N LEU A 20 -12.81 -8.58 -20.70
CA LEU A 20 -14.06 -9.33 -20.51
C LEU A 20 -13.76 -10.77 -20.14
N PHE A 21 -12.83 -11.42 -20.86
CA PHE A 21 -12.42 -12.79 -20.59
C PHE A 21 -11.83 -12.94 -19.18
N LEU A 22 -10.90 -12.07 -18.76
CA LEU A 22 -10.34 -12.12 -17.41
C LEU A 22 -11.41 -11.83 -16.34
N THR A 23 -12.29 -10.86 -16.57
CA THR A 23 -13.37 -10.55 -15.61
C THR A 23 -14.31 -11.73 -15.42
N LEU A 24 -14.67 -12.39 -16.53
CA LEU A 24 -15.50 -13.60 -16.53
C LEU A 24 -14.77 -14.75 -15.80
N LEU A 25 -13.50 -14.98 -16.14
CA LEU A 25 -12.66 -15.99 -15.50
C LEU A 25 -12.52 -15.75 -13.99
N PHE A 26 -12.31 -14.52 -13.53
CA PHE A 26 -12.25 -14.17 -12.10
C PHE A 26 -13.60 -14.17 -11.38
N SER A 27 -14.71 -14.15 -12.12
CA SER A 27 -16.03 -14.40 -11.56
C SER A 27 -16.15 -15.86 -11.12
N PHE A 28 -15.69 -16.78 -11.97
CA PHE A 28 -15.70 -18.23 -11.72
C PHE A 28 -14.60 -18.68 -10.76
N ILE A 29 -13.37 -18.20 -10.94
CA ILE A 29 -12.24 -18.56 -10.10
C ILE A 29 -12.18 -17.61 -8.89
N LYS A 30 -12.40 -18.17 -7.70
CA LYS A 30 -12.33 -17.45 -6.41
C LYS A 30 -10.87 -17.18 -5.99
N ILE A 31 -10.05 -16.62 -6.88
CA ILE A 31 -8.59 -16.39 -6.70
C ILE A 31 -8.33 -15.60 -5.42
N THR A 32 -9.07 -14.52 -5.18
CA THR A 32 -8.94 -13.70 -3.97
C THR A 32 -9.11 -14.53 -2.69
N SER A 33 -10.06 -15.46 -2.68
CA SER A 33 -10.24 -16.33 -1.52
C SER A 33 -9.17 -17.39 -1.42
N PHE A 34 -8.68 -17.92 -2.54
CA PHE A 34 -7.57 -18.87 -2.54
C PHE A 34 -6.30 -18.23 -1.96
N PHE A 35 -6.03 -16.98 -2.33
CA PHE A 35 -4.88 -16.22 -1.84
C PHE A 35 -4.91 -16.03 -0.31
N LEU A 36 -6.09 -15.74 0.24
CA LEU A 36 -6.31 -15.57 1.69
C LEU A 36 -6.60 -16.89 2.42
N HIS A 37 -6.73 -18.01 1.69
CA HIS A 37 -7.07 -19.28 2.30
C HIS A 37 -5.94 -19.78 3.20
N GLY A 38 -6.32 -20.32 4.35
CA GLY A 38 -5.37 -20.91 5.28
C GLY A 38 -4.60 -19.90 6.14
N LEU A 39 -4.93 -18.61 6.05
CA LEU A 39 -4.47 -17.63 7.04
C LEU A 39 -5.06 -17.94 8.42
N HIS A 40 -4.32 -17.60 9.47
CA HIS A 40 -4.73 -17.84 10.84
C HIS A 40 -5.25 -16.54 11.48
N THR A 41 -6.43 -16.64 12.06
CA THR A 41 -7.03 -15.59 12.89
C THR A 41 -7.22 -16.12 14.30
N TYR A 42 -7.20 -15.22 15.27
CA TYR A 42 -7.27 -15.57 16.68
C TYR A 42 -8.55 -14.97 17.26
N ILE A 43 -9.35 -15.81 17.91
CA ILE A 43 -10.55 -15.37 18.61
C ILE A 43 -10.16 -15.16 20.07
N HIS A 44 -10.46 -13.98 20.60
CA HIS A 44 -10.18 -13.65 21.98
C HIS A 44 -11.21 -14.34 22.89
N PRO A 45 -10.81 -14.88 24.05
CA PRO A 45 -11.73 -15.50 25.01
C PRO A 45 -12.85 -14.54 25.46
N ASP A 46 -12.58 -13.23 25.56
CA ASP A 46 -13.61 -12.21 25.86
C ASP A 46 -14.78 -12.15 24.84
N ASP A 47 -14.59 -12.64 23.61
CA ASP A 47 -15.66 -12.72 22.59
C ASP A 47 -16.47 -14.03 22.69
N VAL A 48 -16.04 -14.98 23.53
CA VAL A 48 -16.60 -16.33 23.70
C VAL A 48 -17.11 -16.56 25.13
N ALA A 49 -16.70 -15.73 26.10
CA ALA A 49 -17.13 -15.87 27.49
C ALA A 49 -18.66 -15.69 27.60
N PRO A 50 -19.38 -16.63 28.24
CA PRO A 50 -20.80 -16.44 28.53
C PRO A 50 -20.94 -15.23 29.48
N PRO A 51 -21.84 -14.27 29.19
CA PRO A 51 -22.26 -13.34 30.22
C PRO A 51 -22.96 -14.17 31.30
N ASN A 52 -22.75 -13.82 32.58
CA ASN A 52 -23.40 -14.34 33.79
C ASN A 52 -24.48 -15.43 33.60
N PRO A 53 -24.51 -16.49 34.42
CA PRO A 53 -25.51 -17.56 34.33
C PRO A 53 -26.99 -17.10 34.42
N ASN A 54 -27.25 -15.82 34.72
CA ASN A 54 -28.59 -15.22 34.78
C ASN A 54 -28.95 -14.29 33.59
N SER A 55 -28.17 -14.23 32.51
CA SER A 55 -28.53 -13.44 31.32
C SER A 55 -28.58 -14.30 30.07
N SER A 56 -29.79 -14.68 29.68
CA SER A 56 -30.10 -15.32 28.40
C SER A 56 -29.87 -14.32 27.26
N GLY A 57 -28.72 -14.42 26.59
CA GLY A 57 -28.45 -13.65 25.39
C GLY A 57 -27.04 -13.84 24.87
N ILE A 58 -26.83 -14.89 24.07
CA ILE A 58 -25.63 -15.04 23.25
C ILE A 58 -25.59 -13.87 22.25
N LYS A 59 -24.74 -12.87 22.47
CA LYS A 59 -24.45 -11.81 21.49
C LYS A 59 -23.06 -12.03 20.89
N ALA A 60 -22.89 -13.18 20.23
CA ALA A 60 -21.79 -13.37 19.30
C ALA A 60 -21.89 -12.32 18.18
N ALA A 61 -20.77 -11.69 17.83
CA ALA A 61 -20.66 -10.69 16.78
C ALA A 61 -20.82 -11.25 15.34
N ILE A 62 -21.55 -12.35 15.18
CA ILE A 62 -22.01 -12.90 13.90
C ILE A 62 -23.54 -12.87 13.94
N ARG A 63 -24.14 -11.71 13.63
CA ARG A 63 -25.59 -11.60 13.46
C ARG A 63 -26.01 -12.40 12.21
N ARG A 64 -26.77 -13.47 12.39
CA ARG A 64 -27.70 -13.96 11.35
C ARG A 64 -28.76 -12.87 11.11
N PRO A 65 -29.23 -12.63 9.88
CA PRO A 65 -30.33 -11.73 9.65
C PRO A 65 -31.60 -12.34 10.25
N GLY A 66 -32.19 -11.63 11.21
CA GLY A 66 -33.43 -11.99 11.91
C GLY A 66 -34.00 -10.72 12.54
N ASP A 67 -35.32 -10.65 12.58
CA ASP A 67 -36.15 -9.44 12.47
C ASP A 67 -35.86 -8.28 13.43
N ALA A 68 -36.02 -7.09 12.86
CA ALA A 68 -35.96 -5.82 13.54
C ALA A 68 -37.16 -5.64 14.47
N THR A 69 -36.98 -5.86 15.78
CA THR A 69 -37.82 -5.22 16.79
C THR A 69 -37.00 -4.93 18.05
N THR A 70 -36.91 -3.63 18.36
CA THR A 70 -36.71 -3.03 19.70
C THR A 70 -35.60 -3.57 20.63
N GLY A 71 -34.53 -2.78 20.79
CA GLY A 71 -33.59 -2.94 21.90
C GLY A 71 -32.59 -1.79 21.97
N GLU A 72 -32.89 -0.81 22.82
CA GLU A 72 -32.06 0.36 23.12
C GLU A 72 -30.61 -0.01 23.50
N LEU A 73 -29.66 0.75 22.95
CA LEU A 73 -28.23 0.66 23.22
C LEU A 73 -27.90 1.29 24.57
N LYS A 74 -27.76 0.50 25.64
CA LYS A 74 -27.15 0.96 26.91
C LYS A 74 -25.62 1.05 26.78
N PRO A 75 -24.99 2.17 27.18
CA PRO A 75 -23.53 2.33 27.15
C PRO A 75 -22.84 1.49 28.24
N ARG A 76 -21.66 0.95 27.89
CA ARG A 76 -20.78 0.11 28.72
C ARG A 76 -20.34 0.86 29.98
N LYS A 77 -20.77 0.41 31.16
CA LYS A 77 -20.16 0.83 32.45
C LYS A 77 -18.74 0.25 32.52
N LYS A 78 -17.72 1.12 32.61
CA LYS A 78 -16.34 0.72 32.95
C LYS A 78 -16.34 0.24 34.41
N SER A 79 -16.06 -1.05 34.66
CA SER A 79 -15.66 -1.51 35.99
C SER A 79 -14.15 -1.29 36.14
N ASN A 80 -13.74 -0.73 37.28
CA ASN A 80 -12.36 -0.31 37.55
C ASN A 80 -11.42 -1.43 38.06
N LYS A 81 -11.78 -2.69 37.84
CA LYS A 81 -10.90 -3.82 38.17
C LYS A 81 -11.04 -4.87 37.07
N PHE A 82 -10.09 -4.87 36.14
CA PHE A 82 -9.98 -5.88 35.09
C PHE A 82 -9.19 -7.05 35.68
N GLU A 83 -9.89 -8.01 36.29
CA GLU A 83 -9.29 -9.24 36.78
C GLU A 83 -9.29 -10.23 35.61
N PHE A 84 -8.11 -10.46 35.04
CA PHE A 84 -7.93 -11.37 33.91
C PHE A 84 -7.88 -12.81 34.43
N ASP A 85 -8.89 -13.61 34.08
CA ASP A 85 -8.99 -15.02 34.47
C ASP A 85 -8.10 -15.88 33.56
N GLU A 86 -6.86 -16.09 34.00
CA GLU A 86 -5.83 -16.85 33.28
C GLU A 86 -6.27 -18.30 32.95
N ASN A 87 -7.11 -18.89 33.79
CA ASN A 87 -7.60 -20.27 33.62
C ASN A 87 -8.66 -20.41 32.51
N LYS A 88 -9.30 -19.32 32.08
CA LYS A 88 -10.26 -19.30 30.96
C LYS A 88 -9.70 -18.72 29.67
N ALA A 89 -8.46 -18.23 29.70
CA ALA A 89 -7.88 -17.49 28.60
C ALA A 89 -7.17 -18.39 27.57
N GLN A 90 -7.92 -19.30 26.93
CA GLN A 90 -7.41 -20.05 25.78
C GLN A 90 -7.67 -19.26 24.49
N ILE A 91 -6.63 -18.97 23.73
CA ILE A 91 -6.76 -18.41 22.38
C ILE A 91 -7.07 -19.54 21.39
N PHE A 92 -8.22 -19.44 20.73
CA PHE A 92 -8.55 -20.33 19.62
C PHE A 92 -7.94 -19.81 18.31
N ARG A 93 -7.05 -20.62 17.72
CA ARG A 93 -6.49 -20.40 16.38
C ARG A 93 -7.47 -20.93 15.34
N LEU A 94 -8.18 -20.04 14.67
CA LEU A 94 -9.07 -20.39 13.56
C LEU A 94 -8.33 -20.27 12.23
N LYS A 95 -8.37 -21.32 11.42
CA LYS A 95 -7.91 -21.27 10.02
C LYS A 95 -9.03 -20.66 9.17
N LEU A 96 -8.74 -19.57 8.47
CA LEU A 96 -9.71 -18.90 7.61
C LEU A 96 -10.11 -19.80 6.44
N ASN A 97 -11.35 -20.28 6.52
CA ASN A 97 -12.03 -21.00 5.45
C ASN A 97 -12.80 -20.03 4.55
N HIS A 98 -13.19 -20.47 3.36
CA HIS A 98 -13.89 -19.67 2.36
C HIS A 98 -15.13 -18.95 2.94
N ASN A 99 -15.93 -19.67 3.73
CA ASN A 99 -17.15 -19.15 4.34
C ASN A 99 -16.86 -18.08 5.41
N HIS A 100 -15.74 -18.19 6.12
CA HIS A 100 -15.32 -17.19 7.11
C HIS A 100 -14.77 -15.92 6.47
N LEU A 101 -14.18 -16.03 5.28
CA LEU A 101 -13.74 -14.87 4.50
C LEU A 101 -14.93 -14.10 3.93
N GLN A 102 -15.93 -14.83 3.41
CA GLN A 102 -17.12 -14.22 2.80
C GLN A 102 -17.99 -13.45 3.81
N SER A 103 -18.00 -13.83 5.09
CA SER A 103 -18.77 -13.13 6.12
C SER A 103 -18.14 -11.82 6.63
N ARG A 104 -16.94 -11.44 6.16
CA ARG A 104 -16.26 -10.20 6.58
C ARG A 104 -16.81 -8.98 5.83
N LEU A 105 -17.04 -7.90 6.57
CA LEU A 105 -17.73 -6.67 6.13
C LEU A 105 -17.18 -6.04 4.82
N TYR A 106 -15.87 -6.15 4.56
CA TYR A 106 -15.21 -5.55 3.40
C TYR A 106 -14.68 -6.55 2.38
N PHE A 107 -15.02 -7.83 2.51
CA PHE A 107 -14.49 -8.88 1.64
C PHE A 107 -14.91 -8.69 0.17
N ASP A 108 -16.17 -8.31 -0.08
CA ASP A 108 -16.67 -8.09 -1.45
C ASP A 108 -16.00 -6.89 -2.12
N GLN A 109 -15.75 -5.82 -1.36
CA GLN A 109 -15.02 -4.65 -1.85
C GLN A 109 -13.57 -5.01 -2.18
N PHE A 110 -12.91 -5.77 -1.30
CA PHE A 110 -11.56 -6.26 -1.52
C PHE A 110 -11.48 -7.17 -2.76
N ARG A 111 -12.40 -8.13 -2.91
CA ARG A 111 -12.50 -9.01 -4.09
C ARG A 111 -12.67 -8.21 -5.38
N GLY A 112 -13.56 -7.21 -5.37
CA GLY A 112 -13.79 -6.35 -6.53
C GLY A 112 -12.55 -5.55 -6.91
N VAL A 113 -11.84 -4.97 -5.95
CA VAL A 113 -10.60 -4.22 -6.18
C VAL A 113 -9.48 -5.14 -6.67
N PHE A 114 -9.29 -6.30 -6.03
CA PHE A 114 -8.24 -7.27 -6.38
C PHE A 114 -8.40 -7.81 -7.80
N ASN A 115 -9.62 -8.19 -8.19
CA ASN A 115 -9.88 -8.65 -9.56
C ASN A 115 -9.64 -7.52 -10.56
N PHE A 116 -10.07 -6.30 -10.24
CA PHE A 116 -9.91 -5.15 -11.11
C PHE A 116 -8.43 -4.77 -11.32
N THR A 117 -7.60 -4.81 -10.28
CA THR A 117 -6.16 -4.49 -10.40
C THR A 117 -5.43 -5.51 -11.26
N ILE A 118 -5.79 -6.79 -11.19
CA ILE A 118 -5.21 -7.82 -12.07
C ILE A 118 -5.65 -7.57 -13.52
N VAL A 119 -6.95 -7.33 -13.77
CA VAL A 119 -7.46 -7.01 -15.11
C VAL A 119 -6.72 -5.81 -15.71
N ALA A 120 -6.63 -4.70 -14.96
CA ALA A 120 -5.95 -3.49 -15.40
C ALA A 120 -4.45 -3.74 -15.67
N SER A 121 -3.77 -4.48 -14.79
CA SER A 121 -2.36 -4.82 -14.96
C SER A 121 -2.12 -5.71 -16.19
N SER A 122 -3.00 -6.68 -16.44
CA SER A 122 -2.94 -7.52 -17.64
C SER A 122 -3.19 -6.71 -18.92
N CYS A 123 -4.11 -5.76 -18.91
CA CYS A 123 -4.33 -4.85 -20.03
C CYS A 123 -3.12 -3.93 -20.30
N LEU A 124 -2.45 -3.45 -19.25
CA LEU A 124 -1.20 -2.68 -19.38
C LEU A 124 -0.03 -3.53 -19.91
N LEU A 125 0.13 -4.76 -19.40
CA LEU A 125 1.15 -5.68 -19.91
C LEU A 125 0.91 -6.01 -21.37
N LEU A 126 -0.34 -6.30 -21.74
CA LEU A 126 -0.72 -6.54 -23.14
C LEU A 126 -0.35 -5.33 -24.01
N HIS A 127 -0.57 -4.10 -23.54
CA HIS A 127 -0.22 -2.90 -24.29
C HIS A 127 1.28 -2.82 -24.61
N ASN A 128 2.16 -3.25 -23.70
CA ASN A 128 3.60 -3.30 -23.95
C ASN A 128 4.01 -4.33 -25.03
N PHE A 129 3.19 -5.36 -25.25
CA PHE A 129 3.45 -6.39 -26.26
C PHE A 129 2.81 -6.08 -27.61
N LEU A 130 1.87 -5.12 -27.68
CA LEU A 130 1.21 -4.76 -28.93
C LEU A 130 2.06 -3.74 -29.72
N PRO A 131 2.25 -3.94 -31.04
CA PRO A 131 2.94 -2.98 -31.89
C PRO A 131 2.11 -1.70 -32.02
N SER A 132 2.66 -0.57 -31.58
CA SER A 132 2.06 0.76 -31.80
C SER A 132 2.39 1.24 -33.21
N SER A 133 1.37 1.50 -34.03
CA SER A 133 1.56 2.12 -35.35
C SER A 133 2.02 3.57 -35.18
N LYS A 134 3.17 3.93 -35.76
CA LYS A 134 3.74 5.29 -35.68
C LYS A 134 2.94 6.35 -36.46
N ASP A 135 1.99 5.93 -37.29
CA ASP A 135 1.38 6.79 -38.30
C ASP A 135 0.10 7.51 -37.84
N SER A 136 -0.41 7.21 -36.63
CA SER A 136 -1.54 7.96 -36.05
C SER A 136 -1.30 8.24 -34.57
N SER A 137 -1.04 9.51 -34.24
CA SER A 137 -0.73 10.01 -32.88
C SER A 137 -1.96 10.05 -31.95
N GLY A 138 -3.07 9.43 -32.33
CA GLY A 138 -4.30 9.45 -31.55
C GLY A 138 -4.35 8.38 -30.44
N VAL A 139 -4.95 8.74 -29.30
CA VAL A 139 -5.21 7.82 -28.17
C VAL A 139 -6.24 6.73 -28.53
N LEU A 140 -7.19 7.05 -29.40
CA LEU A 140 -8.19 6.11 -29.90
C LEU A 140 -7.60 5.06 -30.86
N PRO A 141 -6.83 5.46 -31.90
CA PRO A 141 -6.32 4.50 -32.85
C PRO A 141 -5.25 3.55 -32.27
N ASN A 142 -4.48 3.98 -31.28
CA ASN A 142 -3.46 3.12 -30.67
C ASN A 142 -4.03 2.12 -29.63
N GLY A 143 -5.35 2.13 -29.37
CA GLY A 143 -5.98 1.26 -28.38
C GLY A 143 -5.55 1.55 -26.93
N THR A 144 -4.81 2.65 -26.69
CA THR A 144 -4.26 3.06 -25.38
C THR A 144 -5.35 3.57 -24.44
N LEU A 145 -6.52 3.96 -24.95
CA LEU A 145 -7.63 4.47 -24.15
C LEU A 145 -8.09 3.47 -23.08
N ILE A 146 -8.22 2.18 -23.43
CA ILE A 146 -8.77 1.16 -22.52
C ILE A 146 -7.85 0.95 -21.31
N PRO A 147 -6.54 0.67 -21.47
CA PRO A 147 -5.63 0.54 -20.33
C PRO A 147 -5.56 1.80 -19.46
N ILE A 148 -5.59 3.00 -20.07
CA ILE A 148 -5.54 4.27 -19.32
C ILE A 148 -6.82 4.45 -18.48
N LEU A 149 -7.99 4.26 -19.09
CA LEU A 149 -9.27 4.44 -18.40
C LEU A 149 -9.48 3.39 -17.31
N LEU A 150 -9.11 2.12 -17.57
CA LEU A 150 -9.11 1.07 -16.56
C LEU A 150 -8.12 1.40 -15.44
N GLY A 151 -6.91 1.85 -15.76
CA GLY A 151 -5.92 2.26 -14.76
C GLY A 151 -6.43 3.37 -13.86
N LEU A 152 -6.99 4.45 -14.44
CA LEU A 152 -7.55 5.58 -13.71
C LEU A 152 -8.73 5.15 -12.82
N LEU A 153 -9.67 4.37 -13.37
CA LEU A 153 -10.81 3.86 -12.61
C LEU A 153 -10.35 2.96 -11.45
N GLY A 154 -9.29 2.17 -11.66
CA GLY A 154 -8.67 1.34 -10.63
C GLY A 154 -8.08 2.15 -9.50
N LEU A 155 -7.32 3.19 -9.83
CA LEU A 155 -6.74 4.11 -8.84
C LEU A 155 -7.83 4.80 -8.01
N VAL A 156 -8.88 5.31 -8.67
CA VAL A 156 -10.02 5.94 -7.97
C VAL A 156 -10.71 4.94 -7.07
N ARG A 157 -10.97 3.71 -7.54
CA ARG A 157 -11.64 2.68 -6.75
C ARG A 157 -10.83 2.29 -5.53
N VAL A 158 -9.52 2.07 -5.70
CA VAL A 158 -8.59 1.79 -4.60
C VAL A 158 -8.61 2.94 -3.58
N PHE A 159 -8.47 4.18 -4.06
CA PHE A 159 -8.46 5.36 -3.21
C PHE A 159 -9.76 5.53 -2.40
N VAL A 160 -10.92 5.36 -3.02
CA VAL A 160 -12.22 5.41 -2.33
C VAL A 160 -12.34 4.30 -1.28
N THR A 161 -11.88 3.08 -1.59
CA THR A 161 -11.90 1.99 -0.59
C THR A 161 -10.94 2.25 0.57
N ILE A 162 -9.74 2.79 0.32
CA ILE A 162 -8.79 3.16 1.37
C ILE A 162 -9.36 4.27 2.25
N ALA A 163 -9.93 5.32 1.63
CA ALA A 163 -10.57 6.40 2.36
C ALA A 163 -11.71 5.87 3.25
N ARG A 164 -12.61 5.05 2.68
CA ARG A 164 -13.73 4.45 3.41
C ARG A 164 -13.27 3.63 4.62
N VAL A 165 -12.25 2.79 4.44
CA VAL A 165 -11.68 1.97 5.53
C VAL A 165 -10.92 2.83 6.56
N SER A 166 -10.27 3.91 6.14
CA SER A 166 -9.53 4.80 7.03
C SER A 166 -10.46 5.65 7.90
N PHE A 167 -11.59 6.10 7.35
CA PHE A 167 -12.58 6.87 8.10
C PHE A 167 -13.42 6.02 9.04
N GLU A 168 -13.51 4.71 8.83
CA GLU A 168 -14.29 3.82 9.68
C GLU A 168 -13.81 3.87 11.15
N ARG A 169 -14.75 4.09 12.08
CA ARG A 169 -14.46 4.31 13.51
C ARG A 169 -13.84 3.09 14.19
N SER A 170 -14.16 1.89 13.71
CA SER A 170 -13.74 0.61 14.29
C SER A 170 -12.35 0.17 13.84
N ALA A 171 -11.84 0.70 12.74
CA ALA A 171 -10.65 0.19 12.05
C ALA A 171 -9.34 0.87 12.48
N SER A 172 -9.39 2.03 13.14
CA SER A 172 -8.20 2.80 13.52
C SER A 172 -8.42 3.54 14.83
N LYS A 173 -7.37 3.60 15.65
CA LYS A 173 -7.37 4.30 16.95
C LYS A 173 -7.58 5.80 16.72
N SER A 174 -8.21 6.48 17.68
CA SER A 174 -8.42 7.94 17.58
C SER A 174 -7.11 8.72 17.43
N SER A 175 -6.04 8.26 18.08
CA SER A 175 -4.70 8.85 17.98
C SER A 175 -4.08 8.71 16.59
N GLU A 176 -4.26 7.56 15.93
CA GLU A 176 -3.79 7.35 14.54
C GLU A 176 -4.50 8.27 13.56
N LYS A 177 -5.80 8.52 13.76
CA LYS A 177 -6.57 9.46 12.94
C LYS A 177 -6.11 10.90 13.15
N GLN A 178 -5.87 11.31 14.39
CA GLN A 178 -5.33 12.63 14.69
C GLN A 178 -3.94 12.82 14.06
N LEU A 179 -3.08 11.80 14.14
CA LEU A 179 -1.76 11.83 13.55
C LEU A 179 -1.80 11.86 12.02
N SER A 180 -2.73 11.11 11.40
CA SER A 180 -3.00 11.18 9.96
C SER A 180 -3.39 12.59 9.51
N VAL A 181 -4.26 13.28 10.27
CA VAL A 181 -4.65 14.67 9.97
C VAL A 181 -3.47 15.63 10.14
N PHE A 182 -2.70 15.49 11.21
CA PHE A 182 -1.51 16.32 11.46
C PHE A 182 -0.48 16.15 10.34
N ILE A 183 -0.20 14.90 9.94
CA ILE A 183 0.73 14.59 8.86
C ILE A 183 0.20 15.11 7.53
N GLY A 184 -1.09 14.95 7.24
CA GLY A 184 -1.72 15.52 6.06
C GLY A 184 -1.55 17.04 5.97
N PHE A 185 -1.81 17.76 7.07
CA PHE A 185 -1.61 19.20 7.15
C PHE A 185 -0.14 19.60 6.95
N SER A 186 0.79 18.94 7.67
CA SER A 186 2.22 19.20 7.53
C SER A 186 2.71 18.94 6.09
N ALA A 187 2.21 17.88 5.45
CA ALA A 187 2.53 17.55 4.07
C ALA A 187 1.95 18.58 3.08
N THR A 188 0.75 19.13 3.33
CA THR A 188 0.20 20.24 2.53
C THR A 188 1.11 21.47 2.61
N VAL A 189 1.57 21.85 3.80
CA VAL A 189 2.47 22.99 3.99
C VAL A 189 3.79 22.76 3.25
N ILE A 190 4.40 21.59 3.41
CA ILE A 190 5.65 21.23 2.72
C ILE A 190 5.44 21.22 1.20
N ALA A 191 4.34 20.64 0.70
CA ALA A 191 4.01 20.63 -0.72
C ALA A 191 3.82 22.04 -1.27
N PHE A 192 3.19 22.94 -0.51
CA PHE A 192 3.01 24.33 -0.90
C PHE A 192 4.36 25.06 -1.04
N LEU A 193 5.30 24.84 -0.11
CA LEU A 193 6.65 25.38 -0.19
C LEU A 193 7.43 24.85 -1.40
N ILE A 194 7.25 23.57 -1.75
CA ILE A 194 7.86 22.95 -2.94
C ILE A 194 7.30 23.59 -4.22
N VAL A 195 5.98 23.70 -4.33
CA VAL A 195 5.30 24.21 -5.52
C VAL A 195 5.54 25.72 -5.73
N LEU A 196 5.72 26.48 -4.65
CA LEU A 196 6.15 27.88 -4.69
C LEU A 196 7.66 28.07 -4.97
N GLN A 197 8.42 26.98 -5.15
CA GLN A 197 9.86 27.00 -5.40
C GLN A 197 10.67 27.75 -4.32
N VAL A 198 10.18 27.73 -3.07
CA VAL A 198 10.91 28.31 -1.92
C VAL A 198 12.14 27.46 -1.59
N PHE A 199 12.06 26.15 -1.86
CA PHE A 199 13.21 25.26 -1.78
C PHE A 199 14.10 25.39 -3.03
N PRO A 200 15.44 25.38 -2.88
CA PRO A 200 16.33 25.41 -4.03
C PRO A 200 16.10 24.19 -4.92
N ASN A 201 16.21 24.36 -6.24
CA ASN A 201 16.07 23.33 -7.28
C ASN A 201 17.01 22.11 -7.12
N TRP A 202 17.87 22.12 -6.11
CA TRP A 202 18.78 21.03 -5.77
C TRP A 202 18.08 19.80 -5.18
N ILE A 203 16.84 19.88 -4.68
CA ILE A 203 16.18 18.77 -3.96
C ILE A 203 15.16 18.01 -4.82
N PHE A 204 14.39 18.71 -5.65
CA PHE A 204 13.33 18.12 -6.49
C PHE A 204 13.36 18.68 -7.92
N ASP A 205 13.48 17.80 -8.92
CA ASP A 205 13.55 18.10 -10.37
C ASP A 205 12.18 18.40 -11.02
N PHE A 206 11.19 18.92 -10.28
CA PHE A 206 9.83 19.15 -10.82
C PHE A 206 9.60 20.64 -11.11
N PRO A 207 9.68 21.09 -12.38
CA PRO A 207 9.33 22.45 -12.74
C PRO A 207 7.80 22.64 -12.71
N PHE A 208 7.27 23.28 -11.67
CA PHE A 208 5.87 23.69 -11.57
C PHE A 208 5.59 25.06 -12.23
N GLU A 209 6.43 25.46 -13.19
CA GLU A 209 6.36 26.77 -13.86
C GLU A 209 5.11 26.92 -14.73
N SER A 210 4.61 25.82 -15.30
CA SER A 210 3.42 25.81 -16.18
C SER A 210 2.08 25.93 -15.44
N LEU A 211 2.12 25.90 -14.11
CA LEU A 211 0.94 25.79 -13.27
C LEU A 211 0.59 27.17 -12.69
N ASP A 212 -0.62 27.64 -12.94
CA ASP A 212 -1.10 28.92 -12.41
C ASP A 212 -1.20 28.90 -10.88
N GLY A 213 -1.23 30.06 -10.22
CA GLY A 213 -1.22 30.18 -8.76
C GLY A 213 -2.32 29.39 -8.07
N TYR A 214 -3.51 29.35 -8.65
CA TYR A 214 -4.63 28.53 -8.16
C TYR A 214 -4.36 27.02 -8.33
N GLY A 215 -3.83 26.61 -9.48
CA GLY A 215 -3.51 25.20 -9.71
C GLY A 215 -2.40 24.72 -8.77
N LYS A 216 -1.40 25.56 -8.49
CA LYS A 216 -0.34 25.30 -7.51
C LYS A 216 -0.91 24.99 -6.13
N PHE A 217 -1.89 25.78 -5.70
CA PHE A 217 -2.62 25.55 -4.45
C PHE A 217 -3.38 24.21 -4.48
N CYS A 218 -4.15 23.94 -5.54
CA CYS A 218 -4.87 22.67 -5.67
C CYS A 218 -3.94 21.45 -5.64
N THR A 219 -2.80 21.51 -6.31
CA THR A 219 -1.79 20.44 -6.32
C THR A 219 -1.21 20.20 -4.92
N ALA A 220 -0.87 21.27 -4.19
CA ALA A 220 -0.34 21.15 -2.83
C ALA A 220 -1.35 20.53 -1.85
N VAL A 221 -2.61 20.97 -1.92
CA VAL A 221 -3.70 20.38 -1.11
C VAL A 221 -3.89 18.91 -1.45
N PHE A 222 -3.90 18.57 -2.74
CA PHE A 222 -4.02 17.18 -3.18
C PHE A 222 -2.88 16.30 -2.64
N MET A 223 -1.62 16.74 -2.77
CA MET A 223 -0.46 16.01 -2.27
C MET A 223 -0.52 15.76 -0.76
N GLY A 224 -0.87 16.79 0.03
CA GLY A 224 -0.99 16.62 1.49
C GLY A 224 -2.18 15.75 1.90
N SER A 225 -3.31 15.85 1.20
CA SER A 225 -4.47 14.98 1.44
C SER A 225 -4.14 13.50 1.17
N LEU A 226 -3.37 13.24 0.10
CA LEU A 226 -2.91 11.91 -0.27
C LEU A 226 -1.96 11.34 0.79
N ALA A 227 -1.03 12.16 1.29
CA ALA A 227 -0.13 11.78 2.37
C ALA A 227 -0.89 11.43 3.66
N GLY A 228 -1.88 12.23 4.04
CA GLY A 228 -2.73 11.97 5.21
C GLY A 228 -3.51 10.67 5.08
N LEU A 229 -4.15 10.43 3.94
CA LEU A 229 -4.94 9.21 3.68
C LEU A 229 -4.08 7.94 3.63
N LEU A 230 -2.87 8.03 3.06
CA LEU A 230 -1.94 6.90 2.99
C LEU A 230 -1.20 6.65 4.31
N TYR A 231 -1.23 7.58 5.25
CA TYR A 231 -0.56 7.41 6.54
C TYR A 231 -1.10 6.22 7.35
N VAL A 232 -2.43 6.09 7.46
CA VAL A 232 -3.08 5.02 8.23
C VAL A 232 -2.75 3.61 7.69
N PRO A 233 -2.85 3.33 6.38
CA PRO A 233 -2.41 2.04 5.87
C PRO A 233 -0.89 1.85 6.01
N ALA A 234 -0.08 2.90 5.84
CA ALA A 234 1.37 2.82 6.00
C ALA A 234 1.78 2.42 7.42
N THR A 235 1.17 3.01 8.47
CA THR A 235 1.48 2.63 9.85
C THR A 235 1.11 1.18 10.16
N LYS A 236 0.00 0.69 9.61
CA LYS A 236 -0.40 -0.73 9.75
C LYS A 236 0.62 -1.65 9.08
N THR A 237 1.11 -1.31 7.90
CA THR A 237 2.18 -2.08 7.24
C THR A 237 3.50 -2.03 8.01
N ALA A 238 3.85 -0.88 8.61
CA ALA A 238 5.05 -0.74 9.44
C ALA A 238 4.97 -1.60 10.71
N ARG A 239 3.80 -1.66 11.37
CA ARG A 239 3.58 -2.54 12.52
C ARG A 239 3.65 -4.02 12.13
N ALA A 240 3.03 -4.40 11.02
CA ALA A 240 3.11 -5.77 10.50
C ALA A 240 4.56 -6.17 10.17
N TYR A 241 5.35 -5.24 9.61
CA TYR A 241 6.77 -5.41 9.35
C TYR A 241 7.58 -5.62 10.63
N TRP A 242 7.37 -4.79 11.66
CA TRP A 242 8.00 -4.95 12.98
C TRP A 242 7.63 -6.26 13.64
N LEU A 243 6.36 -6.66 13.62
CA LEU A 243 5.94 -7.94 14.19
C LEU A 243 6.59 -9.13 13.47
N GLY A 244 6.75 -9.03 12.14
CA GLY A 244 7.38 -10.08 11.35
C GLY A 244 8.89 -10.20 11.56
N THR A 245 9.57 -9.12 11.96
CA THR A 245 11.04 -9.02 11.98
C THR A 245 11.65 -9.00 13.40
N ASP A 246 11.00 -8.34 14.36
CA ASP A 246 11.45 -8.22 15.77
C ASP A 246 10.95 -9.39 16.64
N GLN A 247 11.29 -10.61 16.22
CA GLN A 247 10.98 -11.85 16.94
C GLN A 247 11.99 -12.18 18.06
N ILE A 248 13.06 -11.39 18.19
CA ILE A 248 14.21 -11.72 19.05
C ILE A 248 13.86 -11.54 20.54
N ARG A 249 12.85 -10.72 20.87
CA ARG A 249 12.40 -10.47 22.26
C ARG A 249 11.18 -11.28 22.67
N CYS A 250 10.29 -11.62 21.72
CA CYS A 250 9.12 -12.46 21.94
C CYS A 250 9.33 -13.82 21.27
N ASN A 251 9.87 -14.82 21.98
CA ASN A 251 9.95 -16.20 21.47
C ASN A 251 8.55 -16.88 21.46
N LEU A 252 7.57 -16.24 20.82
CA LEU A 252 6.27 -16.85 20.55
C LEU A 252 6.39 -17.63 19.25
N SER A 253 6.52 -18.95 19.37
CA SER A 253 6.43 -19.89 18.25
C SER A 253 5.16 -19.69 17.40
N MET A 254 4.10 -19.11 17.98
CA MET A 254 2.84 -18.79 17.32
C MET A 254 2.92 -17.65 16.30
N ILE A 255 3.87 -16.71 16.44
CA ILE A 255 4.04 -15.52 15.57
C ILE A 255 5.19 -15.73 14.56
N HIS A 256 5.86 -16.89 14.60
CA HIS A 256 7.04 -17.16 13.79
C HIS A 256 6.76 -17.07 12.29
N CYS A 257 7.36 -16.05 11.66
CA CYS A 257 7.47 -15.95 10.21
C CYS A 257 8.66 -16.80 9.76
N GLY A 258 8.45 -17.78 8.88
CA GLY A 258 9.54 -18.55 8.29
C GLY A 258 10.62 -17.63 7.69
N TRP A 259 11.86 -18.11 7.60
CA TRP A 259 13.00 -17.31 7.10
C TRP A 259 12.71 -16.61 5.77
N PHE A 260 12.03 -17.30 4.85
CA PHE A 260 11.62 -16.75 3.55
C PHE A 260 10.68 -15.53 3.66
N GLY A 261 9.71 -15.57 4.57
CA GLY A 261 8.79 -14.43 4.76
C GLY A 261 9.53 -13.22 5.35
N ARG A 262 10.48 -13.46 6.27
CA ARG A 262 11.30 -12.40 6.87
C ARG A 262 12.22 -11.73 5.86
N THR A 263 12.91 -12.51 5.03
CA THR A 263 13.77 -11.96 3.98
C THR A 263 12.95 -11.15 2.98
N LEU A 264 11.79 -11.66 2.56
CA LEU A 264 10.88 -10.95 1.66
C LEU A 264 10.42 -9.60 2.24
N LEU A 265 10.07 -9.56 3.54
CA LEU A 265 9.70 -8.34 4.24
C LEU A 265 10.86 -7.32 4.29
N HIS A 266 12.07 -7.76 4.61
CA HIS A 266 13.26 -6.88 4.63
C HIS A 266 13.57 -6.32 3.24
N ILE A 267 13.58 -7.16 2.21
CA ILE A 267 13.85 -6.72 0.83
C ILE A 267 12.78 -5.71 0.38
N THR A 268 11.51 -5.94 0.71
CA THR A 268 10.42 -5.03 0.34
C THR A 268 10.56 -3.67 1.01
N TYR A 269 10.88 -3.66 2.30
CA TYR A 269 11.08 -2.43 3.04
C TYR A 269 12.28 -1.63 2.52
N LEU A 270 13.44 -2.30 2.33
CA LEU A 270 14.65 -1.67 1.81
C LEU A 270 14.44 -1.16 0.38
N LEU A 271 13.78 -1.93 -0.48
CA LEU A 271 13.51 -1.54 -1.86
C LEU A 271 12.54 -0.36 -1.95
N ALA A 272 11.55 -0.28 -1.07
CA ALA A 272 10.64 0.87 -1.00
C ALA A 272 11.36 2.15 -0.58
N ILE A 273 12.24 2.07 0.42
CA ILE A 273 13.10 3.19 0.84
C ILE A 273 14.01 3.59 -0.32
N PHE A 274 14.77 2.64 -0.88
CA PHE A 274 15.69 2.87 -1.98
C PHE A 274 14.99 3.54 -3.18
N THR A 275 13.81 3.03 -3.57
CA THR A 275 13.02 3.60 -4.67
C THR A 275 12.59 5.03 -4.36
N SER A 276 12.24 5.34 -3.11
CA SER A 276 11.90 6.71 -2.71
C SER A 276 13.11 7.65 -2.78
N LEU A 277 14.30 7.19 -2.39
CA LEU A 277 15.54 7.97 -2.50
C LEU A 277 15.92 8.26 -3.96
N LEU A 278 15.62 7.36 -4.91
CA LEU A 278 15.92 7.60 -6.32
C LEU A 278 15.26 8.86 -6.88
N TRP A 279 14.17 9.35 -6.28
CA TRP A 279 13.47 10.57 -6.69
C TRP A 279 14.03 11.84 -6.06
N ILE A 280 14.99 11.71 -5.14
CA ILE A 280 15.64 12.83 -4.47
C ILE A 280 16.91 13.19 -5.26
N ASN A 281 17.00 14.45 -5.70
CA ASN A 281 18.05 14.93 -6.61
C ASN A 281 19.49 14.63 -6.17
N PRO A 282 19.93 14.87 -4.92
CA PRO A 282 21.29 14.55 -4.50
C PRO A 282 21.64 13.06 -4.60
N PHE A 283 20.66 12.17 -4.40
CA PHE A 283 20.90 10.73 -4.55
C PHE A 283 20.93 10.31 -6.02
N SER A 284 20.09 10.92 -6.87
CA SER A 284 20.18 10.70 -8.32
C SER A 284 21.46 11.23 -8.93
N ASP A 285 21.95 12.38 -8.47
CA ASP A 285 23.19 12.99 -8.95
C ASP A 285 24.42 12.15 -8.62
N LEU A 286 24.37 11.38 -7.53
CA LEU A 286 25.42 10.41 -7.18
C LEU A 286 25.47 9.24 -8.17
N LEU A 287 24.34 8.88 -8.77
CA LEU A 287 24.21 7.74 -9.68
C LEU A 287 24.26 8.13 -11.17
N VAL A 288 24.09 9.40 -11.51
CA VAL A 288 24.10 9.89 -12.90
C VAL A 288 25.46 10.48 -13.24
N ASN A 289 26.06 10.03 -14.34
CA ASN A 289 27.32 10.58 -14.81
C ASN A 289 27.10 11.89 -15.58
N LYS A 290 27.41 13.02 -14.95
CA LYS A 290 27.30 14.37 -15.55
C LYS A 290 28.25 14.60 -16.73
N ASN A 291 29.32 13.79 -16.87
CA ASN A 291 30.33 13.96 -17.93
C ASN A 291 29.90 13.39 -19.31
N ILE A 292 28.90 12.50 -19.35
CA ILE A 292 28.46 11.85 -20.60
C ILE A 292 27.59 12.81 -21.42
N ASP A 293 26.69 13.56 -20.77
CA ASP A 293 25.79 14.50 -21.44
C ASP A 293 26.52 15.76 -21.92
N THR A 294 27.57 16.20 -21.20
CA THR A 294 28.41 17.31 -21.63
C THR A 294 29.22 16.97 -22.87
N ASN A 295 29.74 15.74 -23.02
CA ASN A 295 30.50 15.36 -24.23
C ASN A 295 29.64 15.36 -25.51
N LYS A 296 28.34 15.05 -25.42
CA LYS A 296 27.42 15.17 -26.58
C LYS A 296 27.10 16.62 -26.93
N ARG A 297 27.11 17.54 -25.96
CA ARG A 297 26.81 18.97 -26.16
C ARG A 297 28.05 19.79 -26.53
N SER A 298 29.23 19.37 -26.09
CA SER A 298 30.51 20.06 -26.35
C SER A 298 31.08 19.83 -27.76
N GLN A 299 30.50 18.94 -28.57
CA GLN A 299 30.86 18.82 -29.99
C GLN A 299 30.31 19.96 -30.85
N SER A 300 29.36 20.76 -30.37
CA SER A 300 28.73 21.80 -31.18
C SER A 300 29.19 23.23 -30.90
N ASN A 301 30.00 23.50 -29.87
CA ASN A 301 30.61 24.82 -29.64
C ASN A 301 31.80 24.72 -28.68
N HIS A 302 33.01 25.01 -29.14
CA HIS A 302 34.19 25.08 -28.27
C HIS A 302 34.67 26.52 -28.11
N SER A 303 34.45 27.07 -26.92
CA SER A 303 35.31 28.05 -26.28
C SER A 303 35.81 27.40 -24.98
N PRO A 304 37.13 27.27 -24.75
CA PRO A 304 37.65 26.60 -23.57
C PRO A 304 37.98 27.63 -22.50
N ASN A 305 37.31 27.55 -21.35
CA ASN A 305 37.97 27.58 -20.05
C ASN A 305 36.91 27.57 -18.94
N ILE A 306 37.32 27.00 -17.79
CA ILE A 306 36.59 26.91 -16.51
C ILE A 306 35.75 25.63 -16.35
N GLN A 307 36.41 24.47 -16.25
CA GLN A 307 35.81 23.32 -15.52
C GLN A 307 36.89 22.38 -14.99
N HIS A 308 37.45 22.70 -13.83
CA HIS A 308 38.46 21.87 -13.16
C HIS A 308 38.14 21.51 -11.71
N LYS A 309 36.88 21.64 -11.26
CA LYS A 309 36.46 21.22 -9.91
C LYS A 309 35.44 20.07 -9.84
N ASP A 310 34.78 19.69 -10.94
CA ASP A 310 33.79 18.59 -10.93
C ASP A 310 34.36 17.22 -11.36
N ARG A 311 35.68 17.12 -11.59
CA ARG A 311 36.30 15.94 -12.21
C ARG A 311 36.56 14.75 -11.27
N LEU A 312 36.27 14.84 -9.97
CA LEU A 312 36.72 13.83 -9.01
C LEU A 312 35.66 12.82 -8.54
N VAL A 313 34.40 12.91 -8.99
CA VAL A 313 33.34 11.95 -8.58
C VAL A 313 32.67 11.25 -9.79
N GLY A 314 33.04 11.59 -11.02
CA GLY A 314 32.21 11.28 -12.20
C GLY A 314 32.73 10.21 -13.15
N ASN A 315 32.91 8.95 -12.71
CA ASN A 315 33.15 7.85 -13.66
C ASN A 315 32.39 6.53 -13.39
N VAL A 316 31.49 6.47 -12.41
CA VAL A 316 30.74 5.23 -12.06
C VAL A 316 29.22 5.38 -12.26
N GLY A 317 28.76 6.49 -12.85
CA GLY A 317 27.34 6.78 -13.03
C GLY A 317 26.74 6.29 -14.35
N MET A 318 25.45 5.99 -14.32
CA MET A 318 24.65 5.63 -15.50
C MET A 318 24.27 6.88 -16.31
N SER A 319 23.90 6.71 -17.58
CA SER A 319 23.38 7.82 -18.40
C SER A 319 22.01 8.29 -17.91
N ARG A 320 21.60 9.53 -18.18
CA ARG A 320 20.30 10.07 -17.71
C ARG A 320 19.10 9.29 -18.25
N SER A 321 19.17 8.80 -19.49
CA SER A 321 18.12 7.96 -20.10
C SER A 321 18.02 6.60 -19.43
N ASP A 322 19.17 5.94 -19.22
CA ASP A 322 19.20 4.64 -18.57
C ASP A 322 18.73 4.76 -17.12
N PHE A 323 19.10 5.84 -16.44
CA PHE A 323 18.70 6.10 -15.07
C PHE A 323 17.19 6.29 -14.90
N ASN A 324 16.55 6.95 -15.86
CA ASN A 324 15.09 7.04 -15.88
C ASN A 324 14.43 5.67 -16.10
N ASN A 325 14.99 4.83 -17.00
CA ASN A 325 14.51 3.46 -17.17
C ASN A 325 14.70 2.65 -15.88
N PHE A 326 15.86 2.76 -15.24
CA PHE A 326 16.15 2.10 -13.96
C PHE A 326 15.19 2.51 -12.85
N ARG A 327 14.89 3.82 -12.71
CA ARG A 327 13.87 4.32 -11.78
C ARG A 327 12.52 3.64 -11.99
N GLN A 328 12.08 3.52 -13.24
CA GLN A 328 10.81 2.87 -13.59
C GLN A 328 10.83 1.38 -13.25
N TRP A 329 11.92 0.68 -13.55
CA TRP A 329 12.11 -0.73 -13.18
C TRP A 329 12.11 -0.94 -11.67
N CYS A 330 12.74 -0.05 -10.89
CA CYS A 330 12.69 -0.10 -9.42
C CYS A 330 11.28 0.09 -8.87
N MET A 331 10.49 1.01 -9.46
CA MET A 331 9.08 1.16 -9.07
C MET A 331 8.26 -0.09 -9.38
N LEU A 332 8.46 -0.68 -10.55
CA LEU A 332 7.79 -1.93 -10.94
C LEU A 332 8.18 -3.07 -9.99
N ALA A 333 9.47 -3.26 -9.73
CA ALA A 333 9.99 -4.28 -8.82
C ALA A 333 9.43 -4.10 -7.40
N THR A 334 9.35 -2.87 -6.90
CA THR A 334 8.74 -2.55 -5.60
C THR A 334 7.26 -2.96 -5.58
N GLY A 335 6.50 -2.63 -6.63
CA GLY A 335 5.08 -2.99 -6.73
C GLY A 335 4.86 -4.50 -6.73
N VAL A 336 5.62 -5.25 -7.54
CA VAL A 336 5.55 -6.72 -7.59
C VAL A 336 5.89 -7.33 -6.23
N LEU A 337 6.94 -6.82 -5.59
CA LEU A 337 7.38 -7.35 -4.30
C LEU A 337 6.38 -7.04 -3.17
N GLN A 338 5.70 -5.89 -3.22
CA GLN A 338 4.56 -5.58 -2.34
C GLN A 338 3.38 -6.55 -2.56
N MET A 339 3.10 -6.95 -3.80
CA MET A 339 2.09 -7.97 -4.10
C MET A 339 2.48 -9.35 -3.54
N LEU A 340 3.75 -9.74 -3.66
CA LEU A 340 4.26 -11.01 -3.13
C LEU A 340 4.23 -11.04 -1.59
N THR A 341 4.58 -9.93 -0.94
CA THR A 341 4.53 -9.82 0.54
C THR A 341 3.13 -9.66 1.09
N PHE A 342 2.12 -9.36 0.26
CA PHE A 342 0.77 -9.07 0.72
C PHE A 342 0.21 -10.16 1.65
N ARG A 343 0.38 -11.43 1.31
CA ARG A 343 -0.08 -12.55 2.16
C ARG A 343 0.60 -12.56 3.53
N ALA A 344 1.92 -12.36 3.56
CA ALA A 344 2.69 -12.35 4.79
C ALA A 344 2.32 -11.14 5.67
N ASN A 345 2.15 -9.96 5.05
CA ASN A 345 1.70 -8.75 5.74
C ASN A 345 0.31 -8.91 6.36
N VAL A 346 -0.64 -9.53 5.65
CA VAL A 346 -1.98 -9.81 6.19
C VAL A 346 -1.89 -10.78 7.36
N GLN A 347 -1.09 -11.84 7.27
CA GLN A 347 -0.90 -12.76 8.41
C GLN A 347 -0.32 -12.04 9.63
N MET A 348 0.69 -11.19 9.44
CA MET A 348 1.27 -10.42 10.54
C MET A 348 0.28 -9.42 11.14
N PHE A 349 -0.53 -8.77 10.31
CA PHE A 349 -1.61 -7.91 10.79
C PHE A 349 -2.62 -8.68 11.65
N LEU A 350 -3.01 -9.89 11.25
CA LEU A 350 -3.90 -10.75 12.05
C LEU A 350 -3.26 -11.23 13.35
N ASN A 351 -1.94 -11.39 13.37
CA ASN A 351 -1.17 -11.77 14.56
C ASN A 351 -1.05 -10.61 15.59
N GLU A 352 -1.31 -9.35 15.21
CA GLU A 352 -1.25 -8.20 16.12
C GLU A 352 -2.21 -8.37 17.32
N ALA A 353 -3.37 -8.98 17.08
CA ALA A 353 -4.34 -9.27 18.13
C ALA A 353 -3.76 -10.18 19.24
N VAL A 354 -2.99 -11.20 18.85
CA VAL A 354 -2.32 -12.12 19.80
C VAL A 354 -1.25 -11.41 20.59
N LEU A 355 -0.44 -10.58 19.92
CA LEU A 355 0.58 -9.80 20.62
C LEU A 355 -0.07 -8.87 21.65
N SER A 356 -1.16 -8.20 21.28
CA SER A 356 -1.88 -7.30 22.19
C SER A 356 -2.47 -8.03 23.40
N TRP A 357 -2.87 -9.29 23.24
CA TRP A 357 -3.32 -10.14 24.35
C TRP A 357 -2.15 -10.56 25.22
N TYR A 358 -1.05 -11.03 24.61
CA TYR A 358 0.16 -11.45 25.31
C TYR A 358 0.78 -10.30 26.13
N GLN A 359 0.83 -9.10 25.56
CA GLN A 359 1.28 -7.88 26.26
C GLN A 359 0.39 -7.52 27.45
N ARG A 360 -0.92 -7.71 27.33
CA ARG A 360 -1.86 -7.50 28.44
C ARG A 360 -1.70 -8.54 29.55
N LEU A 361 -1.37 -9.78 29.18
CA LEU A 361 -1.16 -10.89 30.12
C LEU A 361 0.16 -10.73 30.89
N HIS A 362 1.22 -10.25 30.22
CA HIS A 362 2.55 -10.06 30.82
C HIS A 362 2.91 -8.59 31.03
N ALA A 363 1.97 -7.78 31.54
CA ALA A 363 2.06 -6.33 31.68
C ALA A 363 3.32 -5.76 32.37
N THR A 364 4.20 -6.61 32.92
CA THR A 364 5.45 -6.26 33.60
C THR A 364 6.74 -6.49 32.79
N CYS A 365 6.73 -7.17 31.63
CA CYS A 365 7.98 -7.61 30.99
C CYS A 365 8.28 -6.96 29.62
N PHE A 366 7.35 -6.22 29.01
CA PHE A 366 7.53 -5.66 27.66
C PHE A 366 7.63 -4.13 27.65
N CYS A 367 8.83 -3.62 27.89
CA CYS A 367 9.22 -2.25 27.56
C CYS A 367 9.70 -2.21 26.10
N SER A 368 8.76 -2.23 25.16
CA SER A 368 9.02 -1.78 23.80
C SER A 368 8.85 -0.25 23.76
N PRO A 369 9.49 0.52 22.86
CA PRO A 369 9.22 1.95 22.71
C PRO A 369 7.73 2.26 22.40
N LEU A 370 6.98 1.26 21.92
CA LEU A 370 5.51 1.33 21.80
C LEU A 370 4.76 1.28 23.15
N SER A 371 5.37 0.72 24.20
CA SER A 371 4.78 0.67 25.55
C SER A 371 4.61 2.07 26.12
N TRP A 372 5.54 3.00 25.84
CA TRP A 372 5.41 4.41 26.25
C TRP A 372 4.20 5.12 25.59
N PHE A 373 3.80 4.66 24.40
CA PHE A 373 2.61 5.18 23.70
C PHE A 373 1.32 4.44 24.05
N ILE A 374 1.39 3.28 24.72
CA ILE A 374 0.22 2.47 25.12
C ILE A 374 -0.12 2.68 26.60
N THR A 375 0.86 3.02 27.45
CA THR A 375 0.62 3.23 28.89
C THR A 375 0.30 4.68 29.27
N ASN A 376 0.56 5.66 28.39
CA ASN A 376 0.12 7.05 28.57
C ASN A 376 -1.03 7.42 27.60
N GLN A 377 -2.19 6.76 27.75
CA GLN A 377 -3.53 7.33 27.47
C GLN A 377 -4.68 6.46 27.97
#